data_AF-X8C7Q7-F1
#
_entry.id   AF-X8C7Q7-F1
#
_cell.length_a   1.000
_cell.length_b   1.000
_cell.length_c   1.000
_cell.angle_alpha   90.00
_cell.angle_beta   90.00
_cell.angle_gamma   90.00
#
_symmetry.space_group_name_H-M   'P 1'
#
loop_
_entity.id
_entity.type
_entity.pdbx_description
1 polymer ?
#
loop_
_entity_poly.entity_id
_entity_poly.type
_entity_poly.pdbx_seq_one_letter_code
_entity_poly.pdbx_strand_id
1 'polypeptide(L)'
;MIAEAQLRSGKAASGRGAAYQLKQAITTAKAINPDAPILVRGDSMFGTKKVITTCIQRGAEFSLSISRNKRINAAIAAIDEAAWTRCTTRARSKTPTRGVDLRCQVAKPPTPAPGRAEH
;
A
#
# COMPACT_ATOMS: atom_id res chain seq x y z
N MET A 1 12.17 13.35 -6.28
CA MET A 1 12.92 12.17 -6.77
C MET A 1 12.03 11.39 -7.71
N ILE A 2 12.53 11.00 -8.89
CA ILE A 2 11.92 9.97 -9.72
C ILE A 2 12.84 8.76 -9.65
N ALA A 3 12.33 7.63 -9.14
CA ALA A 3 13.14 6.42 -8.98
C ALA A 3 13.04 5.49 -10.20
N GLU A 4 11.85 5.37 -10.79
CA GLU A 4 11.56 4.44 -11.89
C GLU A 4 10.45 5.02 -12.76
N ALA A 5 10.50 4.75 -14.06
CA ALA A 5 9.41 4.99 -15.00
C ALA A 5 9.40 3.88 -16.05
N GLN A 6 8.24 3.23 -16.26
CA GLN A 6 8.10 2.16 -17.24
C GLN A 6 7.01 2.49 -18.27
N LEU A 7 7.37 2.37 -19.55
CA LEU A 7 6.40 2.32 -20.63
C LEU A 7 5.86 0.90 -20.79
N ARG A 8 4.57 0.77 -21.08
CA ARG A 8 3.94 -0.51 -21.39
C ARG A 8 3.55 -0.56 -22.86
N SER A 9 3.70 -1.73 -23.49
CA SER A 9 3.04 -1.99 -24.77
C SER A 9 1.52 -1.94 -24.60
N GLY A 10 0.78 -1.52 -25.64
CA GLY A 10 -0.68 -1.33 -25.58
C GLY A 10 -1.45 -2.56 -25.05
N LYS A 11 -0.98 -3.77 -25.35
CA LYS A 11 -1.58 -5.05 -24.92
C LYS A 11 -1.21 -5.47 -23.49
N ALA A 12 -0.17 -4.88 -22.89
CA ALA A 12 0.25 -5.21 -21.53
C ALA A 12 -0.66 -4.53 -20.50
N ALA A 13 -1.12 -5.27 -19.49
CA ALA A 13 -1.88 -4.69 -18.39
C ALA A 13 -1.06 -3.64 -17.62
N SER A 14 -1.67 -2.52 -17.21
CA SER A 14 -0.96 -1.42 -16.53
C SER A 14 -0.26 -1.84 -15.24
N GLY A 15 -0.81 -2.82 -14.50
CA GLY A 15 -0.16 -3.37 -13.30
C GLY A 15 1.01 -4.33 -13.56
N ARG A 16 1.33 -4.63 -14.83
CA ARG A 16 2.43 -5.55 -15.16
C ARG A 16 3.76 -4.95 -14.70
N GLY A 17 4.51 -5.70 -13.90
CA GLY A 17 5.81 -5.25 -13.38
C GLY A 17 5.72 -4.29 -12.18
N ALA A 18 4.52 -3.84 -11.79
CA ALA A 18 4.36 -2.83 -10.74
C ALA A 18 4.98 -3.24 -9.39
N ALA A 19 4.84 -4.51 -8.99
CA ALA A 19 5.47 -5.01 -7.77
C ALA A 19 7.01 -4.94 -7.82
N TYR A 20 7.61 -5.20 -8.98
CA TYR A 20 9.05 -5.09 -9.16
C TYR A 20 9.51 -3.63 -9.11
N GLN A 21 8.81 -2.74 -9.83
CA GLN A 21 9.09 -1.31 -9.80
C GLN A 21 8.97 -0.73 -8.38
N LEU A 22 7.92 -1.08 -7.64
CA LEU A 22 7.75 -0.66 -6.24
C LEU A 22 8.89 -1.17 -5.36
N LYS A 23 9.29 -2.43 -5.53
CA LYS A 23 10.44 -2.98 -4.81
C LYS A 23 11.70 -2.15 -5.04
N GLN A 24 12.01 -1.78 -6.28
CA GLN A 24 13.17 -0.95 -6.59
C GLN A 24 13.02 0.46 -6.01
N ALA A 25 11.92 1.14 -6.30
CA ALA A 25 11.68 2.50 -5.82
C ALA A 25 11.75 2.63 -4.29
N ILE A 26 11.15 1.68 -3.55
CA ILE A 26 11.21 1.65 -2.09
C ILE A 26 12.64 1.38 -1.60
N THR A 27 13.38 0.51 -2.28
CA THR A 27 14.79 0.24 -1.93
C THR A 27 15.63 1.50 -2.11
N THR A 28 15.49 2.20 -3.23
CA THR A 28 16.24 3.42 -3.52
C THR A 28 15.88 4.53 -2.54
N ALA A 29 14.59 4.70 -2.21
CA ALA A 29 14.16 5.68 -1.22
C ALA A 29 14.75 5.39 0.18
N LYS A 30 14.73 4.11 0.60
CA LYS A 30 15.30 3.70 1.89
C LYS A 30 16.82 3.74 1.94
N ALA A 31 17.51 3.63 0.81
CA ALA A 31 18.95 3.83 0.74
C ALA A 31 19.35 5.29 1.02
N ILE A 32 18.47 6.25 0.70
CA ILE A 32 18.68 7.68 1.01
C ILE A 32 18.30 7.98 2.46
N ASN A 33 17.14 7.49 2.91
CA ASN A 33 16.69 7.62 4.29
C ASN A 33 15.94 6.33 4.72
N PRO A 34 16.57 5.48 5.55
CA PRO A 34 15.98 4.21 5.98
C PRO A 34 14.66 4.36 6.74
N ASP A 35 14.50 5.47 7.47
CA ASP A 35 13.34 5.75 8.33
C ASP A 35 12.25 6.57 7.61
N ALA A 36 12.45 6.95 6.34
CA ALA A 36 11.48 7.76 5.62
C ALA A 36 10.13 7.03 5.50
N PRO A 37 9.00 7.67 5.88
CA PRO A 37 7.69 7.12 5.63
C PRO A 37 7.42 7.13 4.12
N ILE A 38 6.96 5.99 3.59
CA ILE A 38 6.66 5.81 2.16
C ILE A 38 5.18 5.44 2.03
N LEU A 39 4.44 6.23 1.24
CA LEU A 39 3.06 5.97 0.87
C LEU A 39 2.95 5.61 -0.61
N VAL A 40 2.45 4.41 -0.90
CA VAL A 40 2.14 3.95 -2.25
C VAL A 40 0.68 4.27 -2.58
N ARG A 41 0.46 5.01 -3.67
CA ARG A 41 -0.88 5.32 -4.19
C ARG A 41 -1.08 4.66 -5.55
N GLY A 42 -2.27 4.12 -5.80
CA GLY A 42 -2.61 3.49 -7.08
C GLY A 42 -4.10 3.28 -7.27
N ASP A 43 -4.53 3.22 -8.52
CA ASP A 43 -5.91 2.89 -8.89
C ASP A 43 -6.13 1.36 -8.96
N SER A 44 -7.35 0.96 -9.33
CA SER A 44 -7.78 -0.44 -9.40
C SER A 44 -6.93 -1.35 -10.28
N MET A 45 -6.20 -0.83 -11.27
CA MET A 45 -5.29 -1.63 -12.09
C MET A 45 -4.05 -2.11 -11.30
N PHE A 46 -3.71 -1.43 -10.21
CA PHE A 46 -2.56 -1.73 -9.35
C PHE A 46 -2.95 -2.42 -8.04
N GLY A 47 -4.26 -2.50 -7.73
CA GLY A 47 -4.84 -3.18 -6.57
C GLY A 47 -4.73 -4.71 -6.60
N THR A 48 -3.54 -5.25 -6.86
CA THR A 48 -3.28 -6.70 -6.93
C THR A 48 -2.64 -7.21 -5.65
N LYS A 49 -2.85 -8.51 -5.33
CA LYS A 49 -2.21 -9.16 -4.18
C LYS A 49 -0.69 -8.98 -4.18
N LYS A 50 -0.04 -9.05 -5.36
CA LYS A 50 1.42 -8.88 -5.50
C LYS A 50 1.89 -7.49 -5.07
N VAL A 51 1.18 -6.44 -5.49
CA VAL A 51 1.49 -5.05 -5.11
C VAL A 51 1.29 -4.86 -3.61
N ILE A 52 0.13 -5.25 -3.07
CA ILE A 52 -0.19 -5.14 -1.64
C ILE A 52 0.86 -5.87 -0.78
N THR A 53 1.17 -7.11 -1.14
CA THR A 53 2.17 -7.92 -0.41
C THR A 53 3.56 -7.27 -0.46
N THR A 54 3.94 -6.67 -1.59
CA THR A 54 5.22 -5.97 -1.71
C THR A 54 5.28 -4.75 -0.80
N CYS A 55 4.21 -3.94 -0.73
CA CYS A 55 4.15 -2.80 0.19
C CYS A 55 4.31 -3.25 1.64
N ILE A 56 3.57 -4.28 2.06
CA ILE A 56 3.65 -4.85 3.41
C ILE A 56 5.07 -5.34 3.72
N GLN A 57 5.63 -6.18 2.84
CA GLN A 57 6.99 -6.74 3.02
C GLN A 57 8.08 -5.67 3.07
N ARG A 58 7.88 -4.53 2.41
CA ARG A 58 8.84 -3.43 2.40
C ARG A 58 8.54 -2.35 3.42
N GLY A 59 7.52 -2.52 4.25
CA GLY A 59 7.12 -1.56 5.28
C GLY A 59 6.70 -0.21 4.69
N ALA A 60 6.01 -0.23 3.55
CA ALA A 60 5.41 0.94 2.95
C ALA A 60 3.91 0.95 3.22
N GLU A 61 3.37 2.11 3.59
CA GLU A 61 1.92 2.33 3.63
C GLU A 61 1.36 2.32 2.21
N PHE A 62 0.07 2.01 2.09
CA PHE A 62 -0.60 2.07 0.79
C PHE A 62 -2.05 2.54 0.87
N SER A 63 -2.49 3.21 -0.18
CA SER A 63 -3.89 3.54 -0.49
C SER A 63 -4.15 3.15 -1.93
N LEU A 64 -4.92 2.08 -2.11
CA LEU A 64 -5.18 1.48 -3.41
C LEU A 64 -6.68 1.38 -3.63
N SER A 65 -7.14 1.84 -4.79
CA SER A 65 -8.46 1.41 -5.26
C SER A 65 -8.39 -0.06 -5.69
N ILE A 66 -9.44 -0.83 -5.45
CA ILE A 66 -9.56 -2.24 -5.86
C ILE A 66 -10.93 -2.51 -6.48
N SER A 67 -10.96 -3.20 -7.62
CA SER A 67 -12.21 -3.62 -8.26
C SER A 67 -12.93 -4.65 -7.41
N ARG A 68 -14.23 -4.44 -7.17
CA ARG A 68 -15.07 -5.38 -6.41
C ARG A 68 -15.22 -6.71 -7.15
N ASN A 69 -15.19 -7.81 -6.39
CA ASN A 69 -15.52 -9.15 -6.87
C ASN A 69 -16.20 -9.94 -5.73
N LYS A 70 -16.71 -11.15 -6.02
CA LYS A 70 -17.43 -11.97 -5.03
C LYS A 70 -16.62 -12.20 -3.74
N ARG A 71 -15.30 -12.45 -3.84
CA ARG A 71 -14.43 -12.68 -2.67
C ARG A 71 -14.21 -11.41 -1.86
N ILE A 72 -13.97 -10.27 -2.53
CA ILE A 72 -13.82 -8.97 -1.88
C ILE A 72 -15.12 -8.56 -1.19
N ASN A 73 -16.27 -8.77 -1.85
CA ASN A 73 -17.57 -8.47 -1.24
C ASN A 73 -17.84 -9.35 -0.02
N ALA A 74 -17.53 -10.64 -0.08
CA ALA A 74 -17.65 -11.54 1.05
C ALA A 74 -16.73 -11.13 2.22
N ALA A 75 -15.48 -10.75 1.91
CA ALA A 75 -14.54 -10.26 2.91
C ALA A 75 -15.03 -8.95 3.56
N ILE A 76 -15.56 -8.01 2.76
CA ILE A 76 -16.16 -6.76 3.25
C ILE A 76 -17.35 -7.04 4.16
N ALA A 77 -18.24 -7.96 3.75
CA ALA A 77 -19.43 -8.31 4.53
C ALA A 77 -19.11 -9.02 5.85
N ALA A 78 -17.91 -9.59 5.98
CA ALA A 78 -17.43 -10.24 7.20
C ALA A 78 -16.73 -9.28 8.18
N ILE A 79 -16.50 -8.01 7.80
CA ILE A 79 -15.92 -7.01 8.70
C ILE A 79 -17.00 -6.57 9.69
N ASP A 80 -16.72 -6.73 10.98
CA ASP A 80 -17.59 -6.26 12.07
C ASP A 80 -17.84 -4.74 11.98
N GLU A 81 -19.05 -4.29 12.30
CA GLU A 81 -19.41 -2.87 12.15
C GLU A 81 -18.49 -1.96 13.00
N ALA A 82 -18.11 -2.41 14.21
CA ALA A 82 -17.21 -1.66 15.08
C ALA A 82 -15.75 -1.68 14.62
N ALA A 83 -15.37 -2.58 13.71
CA ALA A 83 -14.03 -2.65 13.14
C ALA A 83 -13.81 -1.65 11.98
N TRP A 84 -14.88 -1.01 11.46
CA TRP A 84 -14.74 -0.03 10.40
C TRP A 84 -14.09 1.27 10.90
N THR A 85 -12.94 1.59 10.30
CA THR A 85 -12.30 2.90 10.50
C THR A 85 -12.83 3.91 9.49
N ARG A 86 -13.42 5.02 9.97
CA ARG A 86 -13.92 6.08 9.10
C ARG A 86 -12.79 6.76 8.33
N CYS A 87 -12.93 6.84 7.00
CA CYS A 87 -12.06 7.65 6.16
C CYS A 87 -12.52 9.12 6.19
N THR A 88 -11.78 9.98 6.91
CA THR A 88 -12.09 11.41 6.99
C THR A 88 -11.76 12.11 5.67
N THR A 89 -12.55 13.12 5.30
CA THR A 89 -12.55 13.78 3.98
C THR A 89 -11.22 14.43 3.57
N ARG A 90 -10.29 14.66 4.51
CA ARG A 90 -8.91 15.07 4.20
C ARG A 90 -8.11 13.99 3.45
N ALA A 91 -8.58 12.74 3.45
CA ALA A 91 -7.96 11.60 2.75
C ALA A 91 -8.73 11.13 1.50
N ARG A 92 -9.87 11.74 1.15
CA ARG A 92 -10.74 11.28 0.06
C ARG A 92 -10.07 11.51 -1.32
N SER A 93 -9.70 10.43 -2.01
CA SER A 93 -9.41 10.47 -3.44
C SER A 93 -10.71 10.78 -4.21
N LYS A 94 -10.70 11.77 -5.11
CA LYS A 94 -11.90 12.24 -5.85
C LYS A 94 -12.22 11.41 -7.11
N THR A 95 -11.76 10.17 -7.22
CA THR A 95 -11.93 9.38 -8.46
C THR A 95 -13.22 8.55 -8.41
N PRO A 96 -14.18 8.74 -9.33
CA PRO A 96 -15.39 7.93 -9.42
C PRO A 96 -15.09 6.61 -10.15
N THR A 97 -14.40 5.69 -9.50
CA THR A 97 -14.21 4.31 -10.00
C THR A 97 -15.10 3.35 -9.23
N ARG A 98 -15.57 2.27 -9.88
CA ARG A 98 -16.33 1.14 -9.26
C ARG A 98 -15.52 0.34 -8.21
N GLY A 99 -14.49 0.93 -7.62
CA GLY A 99 -13.56 0.28 -6.70
C GLY A 99 -13.71 0.75 -5.25
N VAL A 100 -13.18 -0.04 -4.32
CA VAL A 100 -13.07 0.30 -2.89
C VAL A 100 -11.65 0.83 -2.63
N ASP A 101 -11.48 1.88 -1.82
CA ASP A 101 -10.17 2.37 -1.39
C ASP A 101 -9.71 1.60 -0.16
N LEU A 102 -8.64 0.82 -0.29
CA LEU A 102 -8.02 0.06 0.79
C LEU A 102 -6.83 0.85 1.33
N ARG A 103 -6.89 1.22 2.61
CA ARG A 103 -5.78 1.84 3.33
C ARG A 103 -5.24 0.89 4.39
N CYS A 104 -3.94 0.66 4.39
CA CYS A 104 -3.25 -0.05 5.45
C CYS A 104 -2.09 0.82 5.97
N GLN A 105 -2.10 1.08 7.27
CA GLN A 105 -0.98 1.68 7.98
C GLN A 105 -0.10 0.54 8.48
N VAL A 106 1.16 0.51 8.07
CA VAL A 106 2.13 -0.42 8.64
C VAL A 106 2.61 0.19 9.95
N ALA A 107 2.18 -0.36 11.08
CA ALA A 107 2.66 0.07 12.39
C ALA A 107 4.17 -0.19 12.52
N LYS A 108 4.93 0.78 13.03
CA LYS A 108 6.34 0.60 13.40
C LYS A 108 6.41 -0.43 14.55
N PRO A 109 7.26 -1.46 14.51
CA PRO A 109 7.43 -2.35 15.67
C PRO A 109 7.90 -1.52 16.88
N PRO A 110 7.43 -1.81 18.11
CA PRO A 110 7.85 -1.09 19.29
C PRO A 110 9.38 -1.22 19.43
N THR A 111 10.06 -0.08 19.57
CA THR A 111 11.49 -0.07 19.84
C THR A 111 11.70 -0.67 21.23
N PRO A 112 12.50 -1.75 21.39
CA PRO A 112 12.78 -2.27 22.72
C PRO A 112 13.50 -1.19 23.53
N ALA A 113 13.00 -0.92 24.74
CA ALA A 113 13.63 0.02 25.65
C ALA A 113 15.07 -0.44 25.95
N PRO A 114 16.06 0.47 26.01
CA PRO A 114 17.40 0.11 26.43
C PRO A 114 17.32 -0.39 27.87
N GLY A 115 17.64 -1.68 28.06
CA GLY A 115 17.73 -2.29 29.38
C GLY A 115 18.74 -1.52 30.23
N ARG A 116 18.29 -1.06 31.40
CA ARG A 116 19.17 -0.52 32.43
C ARG A 116 20.13 -1.66 32.82
N ALA A 117 21.42 -1.44 32.61
CA ALA A 117 22.45 -2.23 33.25
C ALA A 117 22.42 -1.88 34.75
N GLU A 118 21.98 -2.81 35.56
CA GLU A 118 22.05 -2.76 37.01
C GLU A 118 23.38 -3.39 37.46
N HIS A 119 24.13 -2.62 38.25
CA HIS A 119 25.40 -2.95 38.90
C HIS A 119 25.15 -3.13 40.39
#